data_AF-A0A7V3Y3R5-F1
#
_entry.id   AF-A0A7V3Y3R5-F1
#
_cell.length_a   1.000
_cell.length_b   1.000
_cell.length_c   1.000
_cell.angle_alpha   90.00
_cell.angle_beta   90.00
_cell.angle_gamma   90.00
#
_symmetry.space_group_name_H-M   'P 1'
#
loop_
_entity.id
_entity.type
_entity.pdbx_description
1 polymer ?
#
loop_
_entity_poly.entity_id
_entity_poly.type
_entity_poly.pdbx_seq_one_letter_code
_entity_poly.pdbx_strand_id
1 'polypeptide(L)'
;MKLVRSIVSKIGFAESKQTDFNDGIHFIFGKNNSGKTLISKSFIDTLYPENPSLVDTDAWDTMFATFTLQSSQTKVEIQRKGNKEIKIFEIASDGSTIKEEAFPLPVAGDVTSINCLDRLHMLFSKDAFAVLSYIPSPLDTQYYSKDFSKSIKAILLLDSSLYYCA
;
A
#
# COMPACT_ATOMS: atom_id res chain seq x y z
N MET A 1 10.91 -7.33 -0.36
CA MET A 1 9.52 -7.52 -0.82
C MET A 1 9.32 -6.71 -2.08
N LYS A 2 8.60 -7.22 -3.09
CA LYS A 2 8.32 -6.54 -4.36
C LYS A 2 6.82 -6.58 -4.69
N LEU A 3 6.28 -5.50 -5.24
CA LEU A 3 4.93 -5.49 -5.81
C LEU A 3 4.97 -6.21 -7.15
N VAL A 4 4.13 -7.24 -7.33
CA VAL A 4 4.08 -8.04 -8.57
C VAL A 4 2.80 -7.83 -9.36
N ARG A 5 1.71 -7.46 -8.68
CA ARG A 5 0.42 -7.20 -9.34
C ARG A 5 -0.39 -6.19 -8.56
N SER A 6 -1.06 -5.32 -9.30
CA SER A 6 -2.09 -4.40 -8.81
C SER A 6 -3.35 -4.61 -9.62
N ILE A 7 -4.50 -4.75 -8.96
CA ILE A 7 -5.81 -4.71 -9.58
C ILE A 7 -6.60 -3.62 -8.86
N VAL A 8 -6.96 -2.56 -9.56
CA VAL A 8 -7.78 -1.48 -8.99
C VAL A 8 -9.01 -1.31 -9.85
N SER A 9 -10.17 -1.47 -9.23
CA SER A 9 -11.48 -1.29 -9.82
C SER A 9 -12.20 -0.15 -9.12
N LYS A 10 -12.85 0.72 -9.90
CA LYS A 10 -13.70 1.80 -9.39
C LYS A 10 -14.95 1.89 -10.25
N ILE A 11 -16.11 1.69 -9.63
CA ILE A 11 -17.40 1.82 -10.29
C ILE A 11 -17.51 3.24 -10.89
N GLY A 12 -17.79 3.33 -12.19
CA GLY A 12 -17.97 4.60 -12.91
C GLY A 12 -16.69 5.30 -13.39
N PHE A 13 -15.49 4.73 -13.16
CA PHE A 13 -14.23 5.36 -13.58
C PHE A 13 -13.23 4.41 -14.24
N ALA A 14 -13.21 3.14 -13.83
CA ALA A 14 -12.32 2.13 -14.40
C ALA A 14 -12.99 0.75 -14.42
N GLU A 15 -13.21 0.20 -15.63
CA GLU A 15 -13.21 -1.25 -15.80
C GLU A 15 -11.89 -1.78 -15.19
N SER A 16 -11.97 -2.83 -14.38
CA SER A 16 -10.89 -3.36 -13.54
C SER A 16 -9.50 -3.23 -14.19
N LYS A 17 -8.68 -2.28 -13.71
CA LYS A 17 -7.33 -2.08 -14.24
C LYS A 17 -6.37 -3.03 -13.53
N GLN A 18 -5.96 -4.06 -14.25
CA GLN A 18 -4.85 -4.92 -13.83
C GLN A 18 -3.52 -4.34 -14.35
N THR A 19 -2.51 -4.34 -13.50
CA THR A 19 -1.12 -3.98 -13.83
C THR A 19 -0.20 -5.02 -13.22
N ASP A 20 0.53 -5.72 -14.07
CA ASP A 20 1.57 -6.68 -13.69
C ASP A 20 2.93 -5.96 -13.68
N PHE A 21 3.69 -6.15 -12.61
CA PHE A 21 5.00 -5.54 -12.41
C PHE A 21 6.08 -6.60 -12.53
N ASN A 22 7.02 -6.34 -13.44
CA ASN A 22 8.20 -7.18 -13.65
C ASN A 22 9.40 -6.61 -12.88
N ASP A 23 10.54 -7.29 -12.91
CA ASP A 23 11.76 -6.72 -12.34
C ASP A 23 12.21 -5.50 -13.18
N GLY A 24 12.68 -4.43 -12.51
CA GLY A 24 13.11 -3.18 -13.14
C GLY A 24 12.26 -1.96 -12.79
N ILE A 25 12.43 -0.88 -13.55
CA ILE A 25 11.70 0.38 -13.36
C ILE A 25 10.46 0.38 -14.25
N HIS A 26 9.28 0.56 -13.64
CA HIS A 26 8.00 0.64 -14.34
C HIS A 26 7.48 2.06 -14.33
N PHE A 27 7.10 2.54 -15.51
CA PHE A 27 6.50 3.86 -15.66
C PHE A 27 5.03 3.73 -16.03
N ILE A 28 4.15 4.34 -15.22
CA ILE A 28 2.71 4.38 -15.48
C ILE A 28 2.34 5.78 -15.99
N PHE A 29 2.00 5.86 -17.28
CA PHE A 29 1.61 7.12 -17.93
C PHE A 29 0.10 7.15 -18.25
N GLY A 30 -0.44 8.36 -18.42
CA GLY A 30 -1.83 8.56 -18.80
C GLY A 30 -2.24 10.03 -18.69
N LYS A 31 -3.41 10.37 -19.25
CA LYS A 31 -3.98 11.73 -19.18
C LYS A 31 -4.20 12.19 -17.72
N ASN A 32 -4.40 13.48 -17.50
CA ASN A 32 -4.85 13.97 -16.20
C ASN A 32 -6.16 13.27 -15.82
N ASN A 33 -6.34 13.01 -14.52
CA ASN A 33 -7.48 12.25 -14.01
C ASN A 33 -7.63 10.85 -14.64
N SER A 34 -6.54 10.17 -15.01
CA SER A 34 -6.58 8.78 -15.49
C SER A 34 -6.51 7.73 -14.37
N GLY A 35 -6.43 8.18 -13.10
CA GLY A 35 -6.34 7.32 -11.91
C GLY A 35 -4.93 6.96 -11.44
N LYS A 36 -3.86 7.57 -11.97
CA LYS A 36 -2.47 7.26 -11.56
C LYS A 36 -2.25 7.46 -10.06
N THR A 37 -2.55 8.66 -9.57
CA THR A 37 -2.49 9.01 -8.15
C THR A 37 -3.37 8.11 -7.28
N LEU A 38 -4.54 7.74 -7.80
CA LEU A 38 -5.48 6.87 -7.08
C LEU A 38 -4.88 5.49 -6.82
N ILE A 39 -4.16 4.91 -7.79
CA ILE A 39 -3.47 3.62 -7.62
C ILE A 39 -2.39 3.71 -6.53
N SER A 40 -1.58 4.78 -6.53
CA SER A 40 -0.53 4.96 -5.53
C SER A 40 -1.09 5.13 -4.12
N LYS A 41 -2.13 5.97 -3.96
CA LYS A 41 -2.78 6.19 -2.66
C LYS A 41 -3.51 4.95 -2.18
N SER A 42 -4.24 4.27 -3.05
CA SER A 42 -4.96 3.04 -2.68
C SER A 42 -4.01 1.93 -2.27
N PHE A 43 -2.83 1.83 -2.88
CA PHE A 43 -1.78 0.90 -2.44
C PHE A 43 -1.35 1.18 -0.99
N ILE A 44 -1.00 2.42 -0.67
CA ILE A 44 -0.58 2.81 0.68
C ILE A 44 -1.71 2.57 1.69
N ASP A 45 -2.94 2.99 1.37
CA ASP A 45 -4.09 2.78 2.25
C ASP A 45 -4.48 1.30 2.42
N THR A 46 -4.11 0.45 1.47
CA THR A 46 -4.35 -1.00 1.57
C THR A 46 -3.26 -1.68 2.38
N LEU A 47 -2.01 -1.22 2.29
CA LEU A 47 -0.94 -1.66 3.19
C LEU A 47 -1.15 -1.21 4.63
N TYR A 48 -1.60 0.04 4.79
CA TYR A 48 -1.82 0.70 6.07
C TYR A 48 -3.30 1.11 6.21
N PRO A 49 -4.19 0.16 6.58
CA PRO A 49 -5.64 0.36 6.69
C PRO A 49 -6.09 1.24 7.88
N GLU A 50 -5.24 2.20 8.28
CA GLU A 50 -5.44 3.13 9.38
C GLU A 50 -6.05 4.45 8.90
N ASN A 51 -6.72 5.17 9.80
CA ASN A 51 -7.17 6.54 9.56
C ASN A 51 -6.09 7.57 9.96
N PRO A 52 -6.02 8.72 9.27
CA PRO A 52 -6.85 9.12 8.13
C PRO A 52 -6.45 8.43 6.82
N SER A 53 -7.43 8.11 5.97
CA SER A 53 -7.22 7.55 4.62
C SER A 53 -6.58 8.59 3.68
N LEU A 54 -5.65 8.17 2.82
CA LEU A 54 -5.09 9.02 1.77
C LEU A 54 -6.06 9.18 0.61
N VAL A 55 -6.89 8.18 0.32
CA VAL A 55 -8.00 8.27 -0.63
C VAL A 55 -9.26 8.73 0.12
N ASP A 56 -10.04 9.62 -0.49
CA ASP A 56 -11.33 10.07 0.06
C ASP A 56 -12.23 8.89 0.42
N THR A 57 -12.88 8.95 1.57
CA THR A 57 -13.77 7.90 2.07
C THR A 57 -14.84 7.54 1.04
N ASP A 58 -15.50 8.54 0.44
CA ASP A 58 -16.54 8.33 -0.57
C ASP A 58 -16.01 7.64 -1.84
N ALA A 59 -14.74 7.89 -2.19
CA ALA A 59 -14.11 7.21 -3.31
C ALA A 59 -13.90 5.73 -3.00
N TRP A 60 -13.56 5.37 -1.76
CA TRP A 60 -13.42 3.97 -1.34
C TRP A 60 -14.73 3.18 -1.45
N ASP A 61 -15.90 3.76 -1.16
CA ASP A 61 -17.18 3.02 -1.18
C ASP A 61 -17.52 2.39 -2.54
N THR A 62 -16.94 2.93 -3.61
CA THR A 62 -17.11 2.44 -4.99
C THR A 62 -15.87 1.73 -5.54
N MET A 63 -14.87 1.47 -4.68
CA MET A 63 -13.59 0.91 -5.06
C MET A 63 -13.33 -0.49 -4.50
N PHE A 64 -12.57 -1.25 -5.28
CA PHE A 64 -11.98 -2.50 -4.89
C PHE A 64 -10.51 -2.50 -5.33
N ALA A 65 -9.62 -2.90 -4.44
CA ALA A 65 -8.20 -2.98 -4.75
C ALA A 65 -7.63 -4.33 -4.28
N THR A 66 -6.82 -4.94 -5.14
CA THR A 66 -6.01 -6.11 -4.80
C THR A 66 -4.56 -5.81 -5.13
N PHE A 67 -3.68 -6.02 -4.18
CA PHE A 67 -2.25 -5.90 -4.37
C PHE A 67 -1.56 -7.21 -4.00
N THR A 68 -0.76 -7.73 -4.91
CA THR A 68 0.04 -8.92 -4.68
C THR A 68 1.49 -8.52 -4.49
N LEU A 69 2.03 -8.83 -3.32
CA LEU A 69 3.43 -8.66 -2.96
C LEU A 69 4.13 -10.01 -2.97
N GLN A 70 5.41 -10.02 -3.28
CA GLN A 70 6.25 -11.20 -3.22
C GLN A 70 7.47 -10.95 -2.34
N SER A 71 7.74 -11.88 -1.43
CA SER A 71 8.96 -11.89 -0.62
C SER A 71 9.58 -13.28 -0.69
N SER A 72 10.71 -13.41 -1.37
CA SER A 72 11.39 -14.70 -1.58
C SER A 72 10.43 -15.77 -2.15
N GLN A 73 9.99 -16.73 -1.32
CA GLN A 73 9.13 -17.85 -1.70
C GLN A 73 7.65 -17.66 -1.31
N THR A 74 7.31 -16.61 -0.58
CA THR A 74 5.93 -16.32 -0.18
C THR A 74 5.35 -15.19 -1.02
N LYS A 75 4.09 -15.35 -1.39
CA LYS A 75 3.27 -14.29 -1.98
C LYS A 75 2.26 -13.85 -0.94
N VAL A 76 1.95 -12.57 -0.97
CA VAL A 76 0.98 -11.96 -0.06
C VAL A 76 -0.01 -11.22 -0.92
N GLU A 77 -1.28 -11.58 -0.84
CA GLU A 77 -2.34 -10.87 -1.52
C GLU A 77 -3.16 -10.08 -0.52
N ILE A 78 -3.25 -8.77 -0.73
CA ILE A 78 -4.00 -7.86 0.13
C ILE A 78 -5.18 -7.33 -0.69
N GLN A 79 -6.39 -7.65 -0.25
CA GLN A 79 -7.64 -7.23 -0.88
C GLN A 79 -8.36 -6.22 0.02
N ARG A 80 -8.70 -5.05 -0.50
CA ARG A 80 -9.51 -4.06 0.20
C ARG A 80 -10.81 -3.81 -0.58
N LYS A 81 -11.94 -4.01 0.10
CA LYS A 81 -13.28 -3.81 -0.45
C LYS A 81 -13.93 -2.59 0.19
N GLY A 82 -13.69 -1.45 -0.44
CA GLY A 82 -14.11 -0.14 0.06
C GLY A 82 -13.69 0.14 1.49
N ASN A 83 -14.59 0.75 2.25
CA ASN A 83 -14.40 1.03 3.67
C ASN A 83 -14.96 -0.09 4.58
N LYS A 84 -15.22 -1.29 4.05
CA LYS A 84 -15.87 -2.37 4.80
C LYS A 84 -14.85 -3.31 5.42
N GLU A 85 -14.02 -3.91 4.58
CA GLU A 85 -13.07 -4.93 5.02
C GLU A 85 -11.77 -4.86 4.23
N ILE A 86 -10.72 -5.34 4.89
CA ILE A 86 -9.47 -5.75 4.28
C ILE A 86 -9.25 -7.23 4.56
N LYS A 87 -8.84 -7.97 3.54
CA LYS A 87 -8.45 -9.37 3.60
C LYS A 87 -7.00 -9.51 3.18
N ILE A 88 -6.28 -10.37 3.89
CA ILE A 88 -4.89 -10.63 3.59
C ILE A 88 -4.67 -12.13 3.52
N PHE A 89 -4.07 -12.57 2.42
CA PHE A 89 -3.79 -13.97 2.12
C PHE A 89 -2.29 -14.16 2.02
N GLU A 90 -1.75 -15.07 2.83
CA GLU A 90 -0.39 -15.58 2.66
C GLU A 90 -0.46 -16.84 1.77
N ILE A 91 0.23 -16.80 0.64
CA ILE A 91 0.18 -17.80 -0.42
C ILE A 91 1.56 -18.45 -0.57
N ALA A 92 1.57 -19.78 -0.52
CA ALA A 92 2.76 -20.61 -0.73
C ALA A 92 3.22 -20.58 -2.19
N SER A 93 4.43 -21.12 -2.44
CA SER A 93 4.98 -21.26 -3.79
C SER A 93 4.17 -22.18 -4.70
N ASP A 94 3.43 -23.14 -4.14
CA ASP A 94 2.54 -24.05 -4.89
C ASP A 94 1.16 -23.43 -5.19
N GLY A 95 0.91 -22.20 -4.73
CA GLY A 95 -0.35 -21.49 -4.91
C GLY A 95 -1.40 -21.77 -3.84
N SER A 96 -1.12 -22.61 -2.84
CA SER A 96 -2.03 -22.84 -1.72
C SER A 96 -2.03 -21.65 -0.75
N THR A 97 -3.20 -21.35 -0.17
CA THR A 97 -3.32 -20.36 0.90
C THR A 97 -2.82 -20.97 2.20
N ILE A 98 -1.73 -20.42 2.74
CA ILE A 98 -1.16 -20.80 4.05
C ILE A 98 -2.00 -20.19 5.17
N LYS A 99 -2.36 -18.91 5.02
CA LYS A 99 -3.05 -18.14 6.05
C LYS A 99 -3.97 -17.12 5.41
N GLU A 100 -5.13 -16.91 6.02
CA GLU A 100 -6.10 -15.86 5.66
C GLU A 100 -6.47 -15.09 6.92
N GLU A 101 -6.44 -13.76 6.81
CA GLU A 101 -6.93 -12.85 7.84
C GLU A 101 -7.90 -11.85 7.23
N ALA A 102 -8.96 -11.52 7.97
CA ALA A 102 -9.96 -10.56 7.56
C ALA A 102 -10.20 -9.56 8.69
N PHE A 103 -10.13 -8.27 8.38
CA PHE A 103 -10.29 -7.19 9.34
C PHE A 103 -11.37 -6.22 8.87
N PRO A 104 -12.31 -5.82 9.76
CA PRO A 104 -13.20 -4.70 9.47
C PRO A 104 -12.41 -3.40 9.45
N LEU A 105 -12.80 -2.47 8.58
CA LEU A 105 -12.20 -1.13 8.50
C LEU A 105 -12.99 -0.11 9.35
N PRO A 106 -12.32 0.89 9.94
CA PRO A 106 -10.87 1.10 9.97
C PRO A 106 -10.17 0.14 10.94
N VAL A 107 -8.93 -0.22 10.62
CA VAL A 107 -8.10 -1.05 11.50
C VAL A 107 -7.35 -0.12 12.46
N ALA A 108 -7.42 -0.38 13.77
CA ALA A 108 -6.57 0.30 14.74
C ALA A 108 -5.11 -0.10 14.51
N GLY A 109 -4.16 0.82 14.66
CA GLY A 109 -2.74 0.54 14.45
C GLY A 109 -2.26 -0.69 15.24
N ASP A 110 -1.27 -1.41 14.69
CA ASP A 110 -0.60 -2.60 15.25
C ASP A 110 -1.32 -3.97 15.14
N VAL A 111 -2.34 -4.13 14.28
CA VAL A 111 -3.20 -5.34 14.29
C VAL A 111 -2.89 -6.39 13.21
N THR A 112 -1.98 -6.15 12.26
CA THR A 112 -1.67 -7.17 11.24
C THR A 112 -0.77 -8.25 11.83
N SER A 113 -1.25 -9.51 11.90
CA SER A 113 -0.50 -10.65 12.45
C SER A 113 0.13 -11.55 11.36
N ILE A 114 0.38 -10.98 10.18
CA ILE A 114 1.01 -11.72 9.08
C ILE A 114 2.49 -11.35 9.05
N ASN A 115 3.29 -12.29 9.57
CA ASN A 115 4.75 -12.25 9.71
C ASN A 115 5.49 -11.58 8.54
N CYS A 116 5.04 -11.78 7.30
CA CYS A 116 5.71 -11.20 6.14
C CYS A 116 5.55 -9.67 6.03
N LEU A 117 4.44 -9.09 6.52
CA LEU A 117 4.20 -7.65 6.57
C LEU A 117 4.71 -7.02 7.87
N ASP A 118 4.85 -7.78 8.95
CA ASP A 118 5.30 -7.28 10.25
C ASP A 118 6.61 -6.50 10.14
N ARG A 119 7.58 -7.03 9.38
CA ARG A 119 8.85 -6.32 9.17
C ARG A 119 8.65 -5.00 8.42
N LEU A 120 7.74 -4.93 7.46
CA LEU A 120 7.43 -3.68 6.76
C LEU A 120 6.79 -2.66 7.70
N HIS A 121 5.81 -3.09 8.51
CA HIS A 121 5.09 -2.21 9.45
C HIS A 121 5.95 -1.78 10.63
N MET A 122 6.90 -2.62 11.08
CA MET A 122 7.92 -2.23 12.07
C MET A 122 8.87 -1.13 11.55
N LEU A 123 9.20 -1.17 10.26
CA LEU A 123 10.16 -0.24 9.65
C LEU A 123 9.52 1.08 9.26
N PHE A 124 8.29 1.03 8.75
CA PHE A 124 7.60 2.19 8.20
C PHE A 124 6.20 2.27 8.78
N SER A 125 5.91 3.37 9.44
CA SER A 125 4.53 3.80 9.70
C SER A 125 3.84 4.19 8.39
N LYS A 126 2.50 4.27 8.41
CA LYS A 126 1.72 4.79 7.28
C LYS A 126 2.27 6.12 6.74
N ASP A 127 2.47 7.07 7.64
CA ASP A 127 2.95 8.41 7.33
C ASP A 127 4.36 8.38 6.72
N ALA A 128 5.26 7.56 7.27
CA ALA A 128 6.60 7.40 6.73
C ALA A 128 6.60 6.80 5.33
N PHE A 129 5.85 5.72 5.15
CA PHE A 129 5.76 5.04 3.87
C PHE A 129 5.14 5.94 2.80
N ALA A 130 4.11 6.70 3.16
CA ALA A 130 3.46 7.64 2.28
C ALA A 130 4.42 8.74 1.80
N VAL A 131 5.15 9.39 2.70
CA VAL A 131 6.06 10.48 2.30
C VAL A 131 7.21 10.00 1.41
N LEU A 132 7.69 8.77 1.63
CA LEU A 132 8.80 8.22 0.82
C LEU A 132 8.35 7.68 -0.53
N SER A 133 7.12 7.18 -0.60
CA SER A 133 6.61 6.49 -1.79
C SER A 133 5.74 7.38 -2.68
N TYR A 134 5.31 8.54 -2.18
CA TYR A 134 4.36 9.40 -2.86
C TYR A 134 4.80 10.87 -2.82
N ILE A 135 5.05 11.43 -4.01
CA ILE A 135 5.24 12.87 -4.19
C ILE A 135 3.88 13.47 -4.56
N PRO A 136 3.29 14.33 -3.71
CA PRO A 136 1.98 14.89 -3.97
C PRO A 136 1.99 15.87 -5.14
N SER A 137 0.86 15.91 -5.85
CA SER A 137 0.61 17.00 -6.78
C SER A 137 0.45 18.32 -6.01
N PRO A 138 0.87 19.48 -6.54
CA PRO A 138 0.59 20.78 -5.93
C PRO A 138 -0.91 21.08 -5.73
N LEU A 139 -1.78 20.38 -6.46
CA LEU A 139 -3.25 20.50 -6.37
C LEU A 139 -3.85 19.50 -5.36
N ASP A 140 -3.04 18.67 -4.73
CA ASP A 140 -3.49 17.61 -3.86
C ASP A 140 -3.76 18.18 -2.46
N THR A 141 -5.02 18.24 -2.07
CA THR A 141 -5.48 18.85 -0.81
C THR A 141 -5.62 17.83 0.32
N GLN A 142 -5.33 16.56 0.07
CA GLN A 142 -5.51 15.47 1.03
C GLN A 142 -4.42 15.45 2.12
N TYR A 143 -4.68 14.69 3.18
CA TYR A 143 -3.82 14.63 4.37
C TYR A 143 -2.38 14.22 4.01
N TYR A 144 -1.42 15.03 4.47
CA TYR A 144 -0.02 14.67 4.55
C TYR A 144 0.45 14.83 5.98
N SER A 145 1.19 13.84 6.46
CA SER A 145 1.90 13.97 7.73
C SER A 145 2.86 15.15 7.62
N LYS A 146 2.70 16.12 8.52
CA LYS A 146 3.59 17.29 8.58
C LYS A 146 4.92 16.96 9.26
N ASP A 147 5.00 15.83 9.97
CA ASP A 147 6.13 15.49 10.81
C ASP A 147 7.03 14.43 10.17
N PHE A 148 7.75 14.86 9.13
CA PHE A 148 8.74 14.06 8.41
C PHE A 148 9.84 13.48 9.32
N SER A 149 10.13 14.15 10.44
CA SER A 149 11.26 13.84 11.31
C SER A 149 11.12 12.48 12.00
N LYS A 150 9.90 12.11 12.43
CA LYS A 150 9.63 10.81 13.05
C LYS A 150 9.67 9.68 12.03
N SER A 151 9.20 9.95 10.82
CA SER A 151 9.13 8.99 9.73
C SER A 151 10.50 8.51 9.23
N ILE A 152 11.49 9.40 9.22
CA ILE A 152 12.84 9.09 8.75
C ILE A 152 13.73 8.48 9.84
N LYS A 153 13.43 8.71 11.12
CA LYS A 153 14.26 8.23 12.24
C LYS A 153 14.51 6.72 12.20
N ALA A 154 13.49 5.91 11.95
CA ALA A 154 13.63 4.46 11.89
C ALA A 154 14.55 4.02 10.73
N ILE A 155 14.53 4.74 9.62
CA ILE A 155 15.33 4.45 8.43
C ILE A 155 16.79 4.82 8.66
N LEU A 156 17.05 6.02 9.21
CA LEU A 156 18.41 6.46 9.54
C LEU A 156 19.07 5.53 10.55
N LEU A 157 18.31 5.04 11.55
CA LEU A 157 18.83 4.13 12.56
C LEU A 157 19.12 2.71 12.03
N LEU A 158 18.53 2.35 10.88
CA LEU A 158 18.70 1.03 10.26
C LEU A 158 19.55 1.08 8.99
N ASP A 159 20.05 2.27 8.63
CA ASP A 159 20.98 2.45 7.55
C ASP A 159 22.36 1.91 7.93
N SER A 160 22.58 0.63 7.65
CA SER A 160 23.90 0.00 7.80
C SER A 160 24.93 0.53 6.81
N SER A 161 24.52 1.32 5.80
CA SER A 161 25.43 1.93 4.82
C SER A 161 25.99 3.28 5.26
N LEU A 162 25.50 3.85 6.37
CA LEU A 162 25.88 5.18 6.90
C LEU A 162 25.69 6.33 5.89
N TYR A 163 24.92 6.13 4.82
CA TYR A 163 24.77 7.07 3.72
C TYR A 163 24.21 8.43 4.18
N TYR A 164 23.31 8.40 5.17
CA TYR A 164 22.67 9.61 5.70
C TYR A 164 23.33 10.18 6.97
N CYS A 165 24.40 9.55 7.48
CA CYS A 165 25.11 9.97 8.71
C CYS A 165 26.43 10.72 8.41
N ALA A 166 26.62 11.24 7.20
CA ALA A 166 27.79 12.01 6.78
C ALA A 166 27.58 13.52 6.87
#